data_AF-A0A381W8B5-F1
#
_entry.id   AF-A0A381W8B5-F1
#
_cell.length_a   1.000
_cell.length_b   1.000
_cell.length_c   1.000
_cell.angle_alpha   90.00
_cell.angle_beta   90.00
_cell.angle_gamma   90.00
#
_symmetry.space_group_name_H-M   'P 1'
#
loop_
_entity.id
_entity.type
_entity.pdbx_description
1 polymer ?
#
loop_
_entity_poly.entity_id
_entity_poly.type
_entity_poly.pdbx_seq_one_letter_code
_entity_poly.pdbx_strand_id
1 'polypeptide(L)'
;MNQQQAAIFLILAGILALFAWGRIRYDVIAFIGLILCVLLGLVPVQDAFSGFSHPATITVAVVLILSRGLANSGVVDLIVNHLMYTVKRVSLHVAILSGVSAVFSTFINNVGALALLMPVGIESSAKAKRSPAVILMPMSFASILGGLVTLIGTPP
;
A
#
# COMPACT_ATOMS: atom_id res chain seq x y z
N MET A 1 -24.57 22.20 -10.86
CA MET A 1 -24.02 20.83 -10.99
C MET A 1 -24.60 20.23 -12.26
N ASN A 2 -23.77 19.88 -13.24
CA ASN A 2 -24.25 19.27 -14.49
C ASN A 2 -24.76 17.85 -14.22
N GLN A 3 -25.70 17.35 -15.02
CA GLN A 3 -26.25 16.00 -14.87
C GLN A 3 -25.16 14.92 -14.89
N GLN A 4 -24.14 15.07 -15.73
CA GLN A 4 -22.97 14.19 -15.76
C GLN A 4 -22.16 14.23 -14.46
N GLN A 5 -21.95 15.42 -13.89
CA GLN A 5 -21.23 15.56 -12.61
C GLN A 5 -22.02 14.90 -11.47
N ALA A 6 -23.34 15.11 -11.41
CA ALA A 6 -24.19 14.49 -10.42
C ALA A 6 -24.16 12.95 -10.52
N ALA A 7 -24.19 12.39 -11.73
CA ALA A 7 -24.07 10.96 -11.96
C ALA A 7 -22.71 10.41 -11.48
N ILE A 8 -21.61 11.10 -11.78
CA ILE A 8 -20.26 10.71 -11.30
C ILE A 8 -20.21 10.71 -9.77
N PHE A 9 -20.72 11.76 -9.11
CA PHE A 9 -20.75 11.84 -7.65
C PHE A 9 -21.59 10.73 -7.02
N LEU A 10 -22.75 10.40 -7.61
CA LEU A 10 -23.60 9.30 -7.13
C LEU A 10 -22.89 7.94 -7.24
N ILE A 11 -22.21 7.69 -8.36
CA ILE A 11 -21.45 6.45 -8.56
C ILE A 11 -20.30 6.37 -7.55
N LEU A 12 -19.53 7.46 -7.38
CA LEU A 12 -18.45 7.53 -6.38
C LEU A 12 -18.97 7.30 -4.96
N ALA A 13 -20.05 7.97 -4.57
CA ALA A 13 -20.66 7.79 -3.25
C ALA A 13 -21.13 6.33 -3.04
N GLY A 14 -21.72 5.72 -4.06
CA GLY A 14 -22.13 4.31 -4.03
C GLY A 14 -20.95 3.35 -3.86
N ILE A 15 -19.86 3.56 -4.61
CA ILE A 15 -18.63 2.78 -4.49
C ILE A 15 -18.03 2.92 -3.10
N LEU A 16 -17.93 4.15 -2.56
CA LEU A 16 -17.39 4.41 -1.22
C LEU A 16 -18.26 3.76 -0.13
N ALA A 17 -19.58 3.82 -0.26
CA ALA A 17 -20.50 3.15 0.67
C ALA A 17 -20.32 1.62 0.63
N LEU A 18 -20.18 1.03 -0.56
CA LEU A 18 -19.93 -0.40 -0.72
C LEU A 18 -18.55 -0.82 -0.16
N PHE A 19 -17.52 0.01 -0.33
CA PHE A 19 -16.21 -0.21 0.27
C PHE A 19 -16.27 -0.17 1.80
N ALA A 20 -16.99 0.79 2.38
CA ALA A 20 -17.19 0.88 3.82
C ALA A 20 -18.01 -0.30 4.37
N TRP A 21 -18.95 -0.83 3.59
CA TRP A 21 -19.78 -1.97 3.95
C TRP A 21 -18.98 -3.29 4.03
N GLY A 22 -17.91 -3.43 3.24
CA GLY A 22 -16.91 -4.50 3.39
C GLY A 22 -17.38 -5.94 3.13
N ARG A 23 -18.60 -6.16 2.60
CA ARG A 23 -19.13 -7.51 2.31
C ARG A 23 -18.75 -8.05 0.93
N ILE A 24 -18.55 -7.16 -0.03
CA ILE A 24 -18.24 -7.52 -1.42
C ILE A 24 -16.75 -7.24 -1.64
N ARG A 25 -16.09 -8.08 -2.44
CA ARG A 25 -14.68 -7.88 -2.78
C ARG A 25 -14.47 -6.52 -3.46
N TYR A 26 -13.43 -5.81 -3.04
CA TYR A 26 -13.13 -4.45 -3.51
C TYR A 26 -12.93 -4.36 -5.03
N ASP A 27 -12.33 -5.38 -5.63
CA ASP A 27 -12.12 -5.45 -7.09
C ASP A 27 -13.45 -5.49 -7.83
N VAL A 28 -14.42 -6.27 -7.36
CA VAL A 28 -15.75 -6.38 -7.99
C VAL A 28 -16.48 -5.05 -7.93
N ILE A 29 -16.46 -4.37 -6.79
CA ILE A 29 -17.09 -3.05 -6.63
C ILE A 29 -16.45 -2.03 -7.60
N ALA A 30 -15.12 -2.02 -7.71
CA ALA A 30 -14.41 -1.12 -8.62
C ALA A 30 -14.77 -1.37 -10.09
N PHE A 31 -14.84 -2.64 -10.51
CA PHE A 31 -15.25 -3.00 -11.87
C PHE A 31 -16.71 -2.63 -12.17
N ILE A 32 -17.64 -2.82 -11.23
CA ILE A 32 -19.03 -2.38 -11.39
C ILE A 32 -19.08 -0.86 -11.60
N GLY A 33 -18.33 -0.11 -10.80
CA GLY A 33 -18.20 1.34 -10.96
C GLY A 33 -17.72 1.75 -12.34
N LEU A 34 -16.65 1.10 -12.83
CA LEU A 34 -16.11 1.34 -14.17
C LEU A 34 -17.15 1.04 -15.26
N ILE A 35 -17.82 -0.10 -15.19
CA ILE A 35 -18.86 -0.51 -16.14
C ILE A 35 -20.00 0.51 -16.17
N LEU A 36 -20.47 0.97 -15.00
CA LEU A 36 -21.52 1.99 -14.91
C LEU A 36 -21.08 3.31 -15.56
N CYS A 37 -19.85 3.76 -15.32
CA CYS A 37 -19.31 4.98 -15.93
C CYS A 37 -19.26 4.89 -17.46
N VAL A 38 -18.88 3.74 -18.01
CA VAL A 38 -18.82 3.52 -19.46
C VAL A 38 -20.21 3.42 -20.06
N LEU A 39 -21.13 2.66 -19.44
CA LEU A 39 -22.51 2.50 -19.92
C LEU A 39 -23.30 3.80 -19.92
N LEU A 40 -23.06 4.67 -18.94
CA LEU A 40 -23.67 6.00 -18.86
C LEU A 40 -23.01 7.04 -19.78
N GLY A 41 -21.98 6.64 -20.56
CA GLY A 41 -21.23 7.53 -21.45
C GLY A 41 -20.45 8.61 -20.71
N LEU A 42 -20.17 8.42 -19.41
CA LEU A 42 -19.39 9.35 -18.59
C LEU A 42 -17.90 9.21 -18.87
N VAL A 43 -17.46 8.01 -19.28
CA VAL A 43 -16.07 7.72 -19.67
C VAL A 43 -16.08 7.03 -21.04
N PRO A 44 -15.31 7.53 -22.03
CA PRO A 44 -15.15 6.87 -23.31
C PRO A 44 -14.59 5.44 -23.15
N VAL A 45 -15.08 4.49 -23.94
CA VAL A 45 -14.66 3.07 -23.87
C VAL A 45 -13.15 2.91 -24.02
N GLN A 46 -12.53 3.70 -24.89
CA GLN A 46 -11.07 3.73 -25.12
C GLN A 46 -10.27 4.14 -23.89
N ASP A 47 -10.85 4.96 -23.01
CA ASP A 47 -10.18 5.48 -21.80
C ASP A 47 -10.50 4.63 -20.56
N ALA A 48 -11.40 3.64 -20.66
CA ALA A 48 -11.87 2.84 -19.54
C ALA A 48 -10.73 2.14 -18.78
N PHE A 49 -9.68 1.72 -19.49
CA PHE A 49 -8.53 1.01 -18.91
C PHE A 49 -7.29 1.89 -18.74
N SER A 50 -7.38 3.20 -19.01
CA SER A 50 -6.25 4.13 -18.89
C SER A 50 -5.63 4.11 -17.48
N GLY A 51 -6.45 3.92 -16.43
CA GLY A 51 -5.99 3.80 -15.04
C GLY A 51 -5.02 2.65 -14.76
N PHE A 52 -5.01 1.58 -15.57
CA PHE A 52 -4.04 0.49 -15.44
C PHE A 52 -2.63 0.89 -15.89
N SER A 53 -2.52 1.87 -16.79
CA SER A 53 -1.24 2.42 -17.25
C SER A 53 -0.67 3.50 -16.31
N HIS A 54 -1.41 3.85 -15.24
CA HIS A 54 -0.97 4.88 -14.31
C HIS A 54 0.30 4.41 -13.58
N PRO A 55 1.38 5.23 -13.52
CA PRO A 55 2.62 4.84 -12.85
C PRO A 55 2.46 4.34 -11.42
N ALA A 56 1.47 4.85 -10.67
CA ALA A 56 1.16 4.37 -9.33
C ALA A 56 0.74 2.89 -9.32
N THR A 57 -0.18 2.50 -10.23
CA THR A 57 -0.65 1.12 -10.38
C THR A 57 0.50 0.17 -10.73
N ILE A 58 1.35 0.57 -11.67
CA ILE A 58 2.52 -0.20 -12.12
C ILE A 58 3.52 -0.36 -10.96
N THR A 59 3.78 0.71 -10.21
CA THR A 59 4.70 0.70 -9.06
C THR A 59 4.25 -0.30 -8.00
N VAL A 60 2.97 -0.29 -7.63
CA VAL A 60 2.43 -1.26 -6.66
C VAL A 60 2.60 -2.70 -7.17
N ALA A 61 2.30 -2.96 -8.44
CA ALA A 61 2.48 -4.29 -9.04
C ALA A 61 3.95 -4.76 -8.96
N VAL A 62 4.90 -3.92 -9.36
CA VAL A 62 6.33 -4.22 -9.30
C VAL A 62 6.79 -4.46 -7.85
N VAL A 63 6.35 -3.63 -6.92
CA VAL A 63 6.71 -3.78 -5.51
C VAL A 63 6.17 -5.08 -4.92
N LEU A 64 4.94 -5.49 -5.25
CA LEU A 64 4.41 -6.78 -4.79
C LEU A 64 5.23 -7.96 -5.32
N ILE A 65 5.70 -7.89 -6.58
CA ILE A 65 6.61 -8.88 -7.17
C ILE A 65 7.96 -8.88 -6.45
N LEU A 66 8.56 -7.70 -6.22
CA LEU A 66 9.83 -7.55 -5.52
C LEU A 66 9.75 -8.05 -4.09
N SER A 67 8.68 -7.74 -3.36
CA SER A 67 8.44 -8.22 -1.99
C SER A 67 8.42 -9.75 -1.94
N ARG A 68 7.71 -10.39 -2.89
CA ARG A 68 7.73 -11.85 -3.04
C ARG A 68 9.11 -12.40 -3.41
N GLY A 69 9.83 -11.71 -4.31
CA GLY A 69 11.19 -12.09 -4.70
C GLY A 69 12.18 -12.04 -3.53
N LEU A 70 12.10 -11.01 -2.69
CA LEU A 70 12.90 -10.87 -1.47
C LEU A 70 12.59 -11.95 -0.45
N ALA A 71 11.30 -12.25 -0.24
CA ALA A 71 10.89 -13.32 0.67
C ALA A 71 11.38 -14.71 0.21
N ASN A 72 11.35 -14.98 -1.10
CA ASN A 72 11.76 -16.28 -1.64
C ASN A 72 13.29 -16.45 -1.76
N SER A 73 14.06 -15.35 -1.77
CA SER A 73 15.52 -15.40 -1.92
C SER A 73 16.29 -15.68 -0.62
N GLY A 74 15.60 -15.70 0.53
CA GLY A 74 16.23 -15.86 1.85
C GLY A 74 16.94 -14.60 2.36
N VAL A 75 16.92 -13.49 1.61
CA VAL A 75 17.48 -12.20 2.06
C VAL A 75 16.75 -11.70 3.31
N VAL A 76 15.44 -11.92 3.39
CA VAL A 76 14.63 -11.55 4.58
C VAL A 76 15.17 -12.26 5.83
N ASP A 77 15.43 -13.56 5.76
CA ASP A 77 16.00 -14.32 6.89
C ASP A 77 17.34 -13.75 7.37
N LEU A 78 18.22 -13.37 6.43
CA LEU A 78 19.52 -12.77 6.76
C LEU A 78 19.36 -11.43 7.49
N ILE A 79 18.49 -10.55 6.98
CA ILE A 79 18.20 -9.25 7.59
C ILE A 79 17.61 -9.46 8.99
N VAL A 80 16.65 -10.36 9.13
CA VAL A 80 15.98 -10.63 10.39
C VAL A 80 16.96 -11.19 11.42
N ASN A 81 17.81 -12.15 11.04
CA ASN A 81 18.80 -12.72 11.96
C ASN A 81 19.79 -11.67 12.46
N HIS A 82 20.25 -10.77 11.58
CA HIS A 82 21.10 -9.64 11.98
C HIS A 82 20.35 -8.66 12.89
N LEU A 83 19.09 -8.34 12.57
CA LEU A 83 18.24 -7.46 13.36
C LEU A 83 18.03 -8.02 14.79
N MET A 84 17.79 -9.32 14.92
CA MET A 84 17.55 -9.96 16.22
C MET A 84 18.78 -9.95 17.15
N TYR A 85 20.00 -9.84 16.60
CA TYR A 85 21.21 -9.68 17.42
C TYR A 85 21.22 -8.32 18.16
N THR A 86 20.72 -7.28 17.49
CA THR A 86 20.76 -5.89 17.97
C THR A 86 19.52 -5.54 18.79
N VAL A 87 18.36 -6.13 18.47
CA VAL A 87 17.06 -5.65 18.93
C VAL A 87 16.52 -6.44 20.12
N LYS A 88 16.95 -6.06 21.33
CA LYS A 88 16.45 -6.67 22.57
C LYS A 88 15.15 -6.04 23.08
N ARG A 89 14.89 -4.77 22.78
CA ARG A 89 13.70 -4.00 23.24
C ARG A 89 12.67 -3.78 22.13
N VAL A 90 11.40 -3.65 22.49
CA VAL A 90 10.31 -3.36 21.53
C VAL A 90 10.48 -1.98 20.90
N SER A 91 10.82 -0.97 21.70
CA SER A 91 11.03 0.40 21.23
C SER A 91 12.13 0.50 20.17
N LEU A 92 13.25 -0.21 20.37
CA LEU A 92 14.34 -0.24 19.40
C LEU A 92 13.93 -0.97 18.10
N HIS A 93 13.11 -2.01 18.22
CA HIS A 93 12.59 -2.75 17.07
C HIS A 93 11.73 -1.84 16.19
N VAL A 94 10.79 -1.16 16.84
CA VAL A 94 9.89 -0.20 16.20
C VAL A 94 10.70 0.94 15.59
N ALA A 95 11.66 1.52 16.32
CA ALA A 95 12.46 2.64 15.85
C ALA A 95 13.27 2.30 14.59
N ILE A 96 13.94 1.14 14.56
CA ILE A 96 14.75 0.74 13.40
C ILE A 96 13.86 0.49 12.19
N LEU A 97 12.84 -0.36 12.31
CA LEU A 97 12.01 -0.71 11.16
C LEU A 97 11.16 0.48 10.67
N SER A 98 10.68 1.32 11.58
CA SER A 98 9.97 2.55 11.22
C SER A 98 10.89 3.58 10.57
N GLY A 99 12.13 3.72 11.06
CA GLY A 99 13.13 4.61 10.47
C GLY A 99 13.52 4.17 9.06
N VAL A 100 13.79 2.87 8.86
CA VAL A 100 14.04 2.31 7.52
C VAL A 100 12.83 2.51 6.61
N SER A 101 11.62 2.28 7.11
CA SER A 101 10.39 2.49 6.34
C SER A 101 10.20 3.95 5.93
N ALA A 102 10.49 4.91 6.82
CA ALA A 102 10.42 6.33 6.50
C ALA A 102 11.43 6.71 5.41
N VAL A 103 12.69 6.26 5.52
CA VAL A 103 13.74 6.53 4.53
C VAL A 103 13.41 5.92 3.18
N PHE A 104 12.89 4.69 3.14
CA PHE A 104 12.46 4.07 1.88
C PHE A 104 11.29 4.83 1.25
N SER A 105 10.35 5.30 2.08
CA SER A 105 9.19 6.06 1.61
C SER A 105 9.55 7.45 1.09
N THR A 106 10.76 7.95 1.35
CA THR A 106 11.30 9.16 0.72
C THR A 106 11.58 8.98 -0.78
N PHE A 107 11.78 7.75 -1.26
CA PHE A 107 12.11 7.47 -2.66
C PHE A 107 11.01 6.68 -3.39
N ILE A 108 10.13 6.02 -2.65
CA ILE A 108 9.07 5.15 -3.17
C ILE A 108 7.76 5.54 -2.49
N ASN A 109 6.63 5.33 -3.17
CA ASN A 109 5.29 5.40 -2.58
C ASN A 109 5.19 4.62 -1.24
N ASN A 110 4.42 5.17 -0.30
CA ASN A 110 4.16 4.61 1.03
C ASN A 110 3.67 3.14 1.04
N VAL A 111 2.75 2.77 0.16
CA VAL A 111 2.29 1.39 -0.04
C VAL A 111 3.45 0.49 -0.47
N GLY A 112 4.30 1.00 -1.37
CA GLY A 112 5.46 0.26 -1.85
C GLY A 112 6.50 0.01 -0.75
N ALA A 113 6.91 1.06 -0.05
CA ALA A 113 7.87 0.95 1.04
C ALA A 113 7.39 -0.01 2.14
N LEU A 114 6.11 0.09 2.54
CA LEU A 114 5.51 -0.82 3.52
C LEU A 114 5.50 -2.27 3.00
N ALA A 115 5.10 -2.52 1.75
CA ALA A 115 5.01 -3.86 1.18
C ALA A 115 6.38 -4.55 1.07
N LEU A 116 7.46 -3.81 0.81
CA LEU A 116 8.82 -4.36 0.78
C LEU A 116 9.32 -4.76 2.18
N LEU A 117 8.96 -3.99 3.21
CA LEU A 117 9.43 -4.22 4.58
C LEU A 117 8.50 -5.10 5.42
N MET A 118 7.25 -5.28 4.99
CA MET A 118 6.27 -6.15 5.65
C MET A 118 6.76 -7.57 5.92
N PRO A 119 7.39 -8.31 4.97
CA PRO A 119 7.90 -9.65 5.28
C PRO A 119 8.94 -9.64 6.40
N VAL A 120 9.86 -8.66 6.38
CA VAL A 120 10.85 -8.46 7.46
C VAL A 120 10.16 -8.16 8.79
N GLY A 121 9.16 -7.27 8.79
CA GLY A 121 8.41 -6.90 10.00
C GLY A 121 7.61 -8.06 10.60
N ILE A 122 6.98 -8.88 9.77
CA ILE A 122 6.23 -10.06 10.22
C ILE A 122 7.17 -11.12 10.79
N GLU A 123 8.22 -11.47 10.05
CA GLU A 123 9.14 -12.56 10.42
C GLU A 123 9.98 -12.18 11.66
N SER A 124 10.47 -10.95 11.74
CA SER A 124 11.16 -10.44 12.92
C SER A 124 10.26 -10.35 14.16
N SER A 125 8.98 -9.99 13.99
CA SER A 125 8.00 -10.01 15.08
C SER A 125 7.78 -11.43 15.60
N ALA A 126 7.64 -12.39 14.68
CA ALA A 126 7.48 -13.80 15.01
C ALA A 126 8.70 -14.35 15.76
N LYS A 127 9.93 -14.12 15.27
CA LYS A 127 11.18 -14.54 15.95
C LYS A 127 11.35 -13.87 17.32
N ALA A 128 10.93 -12.61 17.47
CA ALA A 128 10.95 -11.89 18.74
C ALA A 128 9.79 -12.27 19.70
N LYS A 129 8.88 -13.19 19.31
CA LYS A 129 7.66 -13.56 20.04
C LYS A 129 6.76 -12.37 20.39
N ARG A 130 6.58 -11.45 19.42
CA ARG A 130 5.76 -10.24 19.54
C ARG A 130 4.63 -10.25 18.52
N SER A 131 3.54 -9.55 18.81
CA SER A 131 2.48 -9.33 17.82
C SER A 131 3.00 -8.47 16.67
N PRO A 132 2.85 -8.88 15.40
CA PRO A 132 3.24 -8.07 14.25
C PRO A 132 2.61 -6.68 14.23
N ALA A 133 1.40 -6.53 14.77
CA ALA A 133 0.69 -5.25 14.81
C ALA A 133 1.47 -4.15 15.55
N VAL A 134 2.23 -4.52 16.59
CA VAL A 134 3.04 -3.59 17.39
C VAL A 134 4.17 -2.95 16.57
N ILE A 135 4.58 -3.60 15.47
CA ILE A 135 5.65 -3.13 14.59
C ILE A 135 5.07 -2.54 13.30
N LEU A 136 4.13 -3.25 12.67
CA LEU A 136 3.55 -2.87 11.39
C LEU A 136 2.77 -1.56 11.48
N MET A 137 2.08 -1.29 12.59
CA MET A 137 1.30 -0.07 12.74
C MET A 137 2.19 1.19 12.81
N PRO A 138 3.21 1.26 13.69
CA PRO A 138 4.20 2.35 13.64
C PRO A 138 4.92 2.48 12.30
N MET A 139 5.31 1.37 11.66
CA MET A 139 5.95 1.40 10.34
C MET A 139 5.05 2.05 9.29
N SER A 140 3.74 1.74 9.30
CA SER A 140 2.79 2.35 8.37
C SER A 140 2.72 3.87 8.54
N PHE A 141 2.67 4.36 9.79
CA PHE A 141 2.69 5.81 10.06
C PHE A 141 4.02 6.45 9.66
N ALA A 142 5.14 5.78 9.95
CA ALA A 142 6.46 6.27 9.56
C ALA A 142 6.65 6.32 8.05
N SER A 143 6.10 5.35 7.31
CA SER A 143 6.08 5.38 5.85
C SER A 143 5.25 6.55 5.33
N ILE A 144 4.06 6.80 5.90
CA ILE A 144 3.26 7.97 5.51
C ILE A 144 4.04 9.26 5.76
N LEU A 145 4.68 9.40 6.93
CA LEU A 145 5.49 10.58 7.26
C LEU A 145 6.68 10.76 6.33
N GLY A 146 7.38 9.66 5.99
CA GLY A 146 8.52 9.67 5.07
C GLY A 146 8.14 10.04 3.64
N GLY A 147 6.96 9.61 3.18
CA GLY A 147 6.41 9.95 1.86
C GLY A 147 6.23 11.45 1.63
N LEU A 148 5.99 12.21 2.71
CA LEU A 148 5.82 13.66 2.66
C LEU A 148 7.14 14.43 2.48
N VAL A 149 8.30 13.77 2.60
CA VAL A 149 9.61 14.44 2.57
C VAL A 149 10.02 14.81 1.14
N THR A 150 9.56 14.09 0.11
CA THR A 150 9.86 14.39 -1.29
C THR A 150 8.62 14.33 -2.18
N LEU A 151 8.67 15.04 -3.33
CA LEU A 151 7.67 14.94 -4.39
C LEU A 151 7.60 13.56 -5.05
N ILE A 152 8.61 12.70 -4.82
CA ILE A 152 8.67 11.34 -5.36
C ILE A 152 7.89 10.37 -4.45
N GLY A 153 7.98 10.55 -3.13
CA GLY A 153 7.35 9.69 -2.14
C GLY A 153 5.83 9.71 -2.24
N THR A 154 5.21 10.86 -2.05
CA THR A 154 3.77 11.04 -2.27
C THR A 154 3.49 12.44 -2.82
N PRO A 155 2.91 12.58 -4.02
CA PRO A 155 2.33 13.85 -4.45
C PRO A 155 1.18 14.24 -3.50
N PRO A 156 0.95 15.53 -3.24
CA PRO A 156 -0.11 16.00 -2.35
C PRO A 156 -1.53 15.68 -2.85
#